data_AF-A0A6U5YYB6-F1
#
_entry.id   AF-A0A6U5YYB6-F1
#
_cell.length_a   1.000
_cell.length_b   1.000
_cell.length_c   1.000
_cell.angle_alpha   90.00
_cell.angle_beta   90.00
_cell.angle_gamma   90.00
#
_symmetry.space_group_name_H-M   'P 1'
#
loop_
_entity.id
_entity.type
_entity.pdbx_description
1 polymer ?
#
loop_
_entity_poly.entity_id
_entity_poly.type
_entity_poly.pdbx_seq_one_letter_code
_entity_poly.pdbx_strand_id
1 'polypeptide(L)'
;MPPRANTKTPLDKRLSANAGKEEMSNWNIAELKQNLQEDSAILEQTLREANRLLGDSTGSPLIDVGGIVNKDVAARKLRNASDWGDDHAHHREDFSSGTFMTELDTSSVASAPTVVGGAKVTMSEELALRLSVLEQAIGKEAVKVLQSCVQSDLDQVAKTVKQQSSSKDGGRQTSEVSETIAELEGRIVEEEALKLSALEQVNALKENLRMQNTRVLELQDKLALLDSTSQEGGELLKKKETEIKSLKEELLAVQHKTRMEENERLKLVDRLRKKDVEMAKTKESMDKMTMQLQRLAEERDSMHAQFDELQRRYQDAQLRCSNLQQDLDKHQSAERVLKRNLQLQMPEEVKRVVKRVEELDKQNRELQEKLKQSKDHENHADMLRKNRIEITELRVSNKTLSAKVDELKKEKELLEKKSESERRLLENRTRNLFDLNVKSTQKLQGELDLRIAERLHNRSADNEVASLRRRNLELLGQINALDEQKMAAENKLRDAERKSRVREGSRKRRG
;
A
#
# COMPACT_ATOMS: atom_id res chain seq x y z
N MET A 1 -12.19 40.77 11.44
CA MET A 1 -11.69 40.30 10.12
C MET A 1 -12.88 40.14 9.18
N PRO A 2 -12.85 40.69 7.96
CA PRO A 2 -13.96 40.55 7.02
C PRO A 2 -13.96 39.13 6.42
N PRO A 3 -15.14 38.56 6.08
CA PRO A 3 -15.22 37.26 5.44
C PRO A 3 -14.72 37.36 3.99
N ARG A 4 -13.86 36.40 3.60
CA ARG A 4 -13.26 36.30 2.26
C ARG A 4 -14.34 36.16 1.18
N ALA A 5 -14.15 36.90 0.10
CA ALA A 5 -14.99 36.93 -1.08
C ALA A 5 -15.14 35.51 -1.69
N ASN A 6 -16.40 35.15 -1.97
CA ASN A 6 -16.79 33.93 -2.64
C ASN A 6 -16.39 34.04 -4.13
N THR A 7 -15.21 33.53 -4.50
CA THR A 7 -14.78 33.43 -5.91
C THR A 7 -15.46 32.22 -6.55
N LYS A 8 -16.76 32.35 -6.84
CA LYS A 8 -17.45 31.41 -7.74
C LYS A 8 -16.80 31.50 -9.11
N THR A 9 -16.29 30.38 -9.61
CA THR A 9 -15.70 30.31 -10.94
C THR A 9 -16.79 30.61 -11.99
N PRO A 10 -16.43 31.08 -13.20
CA PRO A 10 -17.39 31.28 -14.28
C PRO A 10 -18.22 30.01 -14.59
N LEU A 11 -17.63 28.84 -14.34
CA LEU A 11 -18.28 27.53 -14.45
C LEU A 11 -19.42 27.37 -13.44
N ASP A 12 -19.20 27.75 -12.17
CA ASP A 12 -20.20 27.66 -11.11
C ASP A 12 -21.40 28.59 -11.36
N LYS A 13 -21.15 29.75 -11.95
CA LYS A 13 -22.22 30.68 -12.36
C LYS A 13 -23.07 30.09 -13.48
N ARG A 14 -22.44 29.42 -14.46
CA ARG A 14 -23.13 28.78 -15.60
C ARG A 14 -23.92 27.53 -15.18
N LEU A 15 -23.37 26.69 -14.31
CA LEU A 15 -24.07 25.52 -13.78
C LEU A 15 -25.30 25.91 -12.94
N SER A 16 -25.23 27.01 -12.19
CA SER A 16 -26.38 27.52 -11.42
C SER A 16 -27.50 28.11 -12.29
N ALA A 17 -27.18 28.59 -13.49
CA ALA A 17 -28.18 29.15 -14.42
C ALA A 17 -28.98 28.07 -15.16
N ASN A 18 -28.41 26.86 -15.32
CA ASN A 18 -29.02 25.75 -16.06
C ASN A 18 -29.85 24.78 -15.21
N ALA A 19 -29.90 24.95 -13.89
CA ALA A 19 -30.63 24.04 -12.99
C ALA A 19 -32.16 24.27 -12.97
N GLY A 20 -32.68 25.28 -13.66
CA GLY A 20 -34.04 25.79 -13.42
C GLY A 20 -35.04 25.74 -14.57
N LYS A 21 -34.73 25.16 -15.74
CA LYS A 21 -35.69 25.12 -16.86
C LYS A 21 -35.73 23.76 -17.55
N GLU A 22 -36.77 23.00 -17.22
CA GLU A 22 -37.31 21.91 -18.02
C GLU A 22 -37.88 22.46 -19.35
N GLU A 23 -37.03 22.64 -20.37
CA GLU A 23 -37.49 22.73 -21.76
C GLU A 23 -36.55 21.89 -22.64
N MET A 24 -36.77 20.59 -22.60
CA MET A 24 -36.11 19.57 -23.42
C MET A 24 -36.77 19.47 -24.81
N SER A 25 -36.61 20.49 -25.68
CA SER A 25 -36.95 20.34 -27.11
C SER A 25 -36.32 21.44 -27.96
N ASN A 26 -35.02 21.29 -28.21
CA ASN A 26 -34.23 21.75 -29.37
C ASN A 26 -32.82 22.12 -28.90
N TRP A 27 -32.05 21.10 -28.53
CA TRP A 27 -30.61 21.26 -28.39
C TRP A 27 -30.01 21.41 -29.78
N ASN A 28 -29.68 22.65 -30.14
CA ASN A 28 -29.00 22.96 -31.38
C ASN A 28 -27.61 22.30 -31.33
N ILE A 29 -27.41 21.21 -32.07
CA ILE A 29 -26.16 20.42 -32.08
C ILE A 29 -24.93 21.30 -32.36
N ALA A 30 -25.11 22.39 -33.10
CA ALA A 30 -24.08 23.39 -33.35
C ALA A 30 -23.61 24.09 -32.07
N GLU A 31 -24.54 24.45 -31.19
CA GLU A 31 -24.29 25.13 -29.92
C GLU A 31 -23.62 24.20 -28.91
N LEU A 32 -23.99 22.90 -28.90
CA LEU A 32 -23.29 21.87 -28.13
C LEU A 32 -21.86 21.65 -28.60
N LYS A 33 -21.62 21.60 -29.93
CA LYS A 33 -20.28 21.49 -30.49
C LYS A 33 -19.42 22.70 -30.15
N GLN A 34 -19.99 23.90 -30.26
CA GLN A 34 -19.30 25.13 -29.91
C GLN A 34 -18.96 25.18 -28.41
N ASN A 35 -19.89 24.82 -27.53
CA ASN A 35 -19.64 24.76 -26.09
C ASN A 35 -18.56 23.74 -25.73
N LEU A 36 -18.54 22.56 -26.35
CA LEU A 36 -17.48 21.56 -26.16
C LEU A 36 -16.11 22.06 -26.63
N GLN A 37 -16.09 22.83 -27.71
CA GLN A 37 -14.85 23.40 -28.28
C GLN A 37 -14.32 24.54 -27.40
N GLU A 38 -15.20 25.38 -26.87
CA GLU A 38 -14.86 26.43 -25.89
C GLU A 38 -14.39 25.82 -24.56
N ASP A 39 -15.07 24.79 -24.04
CA ASP A 39 -14.67 24.09 -22.82
C ASP A 39 -13.31 23.39 -22.97
N SER A 40 -13.05 22.78 -24.13
CA SER A 40 -11.74 22.18 -24.44
C SER A 40 -10.62 23.22 -24.48
N ALA A 41 -10.89 24.41 -25.04
CA ALA A 41 -9.92 25.50 -25.09
C ALA A 41 -9.60 26.05 -23.69
N ILE A 42 -10.61 26.18 -22.82
CA ILE A 42 -10.44 26.60 -21.43
C ILE A 42 -9.63 25.56 -20.65
N LEU A 43 -9.88 24.26 -20.88
CA LEU A 43 -9.14 23.18 -20.24
C LEU A 43 -7.67 23.18 -20.65
N GLU A 44 -7.37 23.36 -21.95
CA GLU A 44 -6.00 23.51 -22.46
C GLU A 44 -5.29 24.72 -21.86
N GLN A 45 -5.97 25.86 -21.77
CA GLN A 45 -5.41 27.07 -21.17
C GLN A 45 -5.09 26.86 -19.69
N THR A 46 -5.99 26.21 -18.95
CA THR A 46 -5.82 25.88 -17.53
C THR A 46 -4.65 24.91 -17.32
N LEU A 47 -4.50 23.92 -18.21
CA LEU A 47 -3.37 22.99 -18.17
C LEU A 47 -2.03 23.66 -18.51
N ARG A 48 -2.01 24.60 -19.47
CA ARG A 48 -0.82 25.40 -19.77
C ARG A 48 -0.42 26.30 -18.60
N GLU A 49 -1.40 26.90 -17.92
CA GLU A 49 -1.16 27.75 -16.76
C GLU A 49 -0.68 26.93 -15.54
N ALA A 50 -1.27 25.75 -15.31
CA ALA A 50 -0.78 24.81 -14.31
C ALA A 50 0.64 24.33 -14.61
N ASN A 51 0.95 24.00 -15.87
CA ASN A 51 2.30 23.63 -16.31
C ASN A 51 3.31 24.77 -16.15
N ARG A 52 2.90 26.02 -16.36
CA ARG A 52 3.75 27.19 -16.12
C ARG A 52 4.06 27.35 -14.63
N LEU A 53 3.06 27.27 -13.75
CA LEU A 53 3.23 27.37 -12.30
C LEU A 53 4.07 26.20 -11.73
N LEU A 54 3.93 25.00 -12.27
CA LEU A 54 4.75 23.83 -11.93
C LEU A 54 6.16 23.91 -12.53
N GLY A 55 6.32 24.46 -13.73
CA GLY A 55 7.61 24.69 -14.38
C GLY A 55 8.48 25.70 -13.62
N ASP A 56 7.87 26.76 -13.10
CA ASP A 56 8.55 27.79 -12.29
C ASP A 56 9.06 27.24 -10.94
N SER A 57 8.52 26.10 -10.46
CA SER A 57 8.94 25.45 -9.20
C SER A 57 9.87 24.24 -9.36
N THR A 58 9.97 23.65 -10.56
CA THR A 58 10.70 22.39 -10.77
C THR A 58 11.68 22.40 -11.96
N GLY A 59 11.79 23.51 -12.70
CA GLY A 59 12.78 23.70 -13.75
C GLY A 59 12.58 22.83 -15.00
N SER A 60 11.44 22.15 -15.17
CA SER A 60 11.10 21.42 -16.41
C SER A 60 9.58 21.18 -16.52
N PRO A 61 8.98 21.38 -17.71
CA PRO A 61 7.57 21.08 -17.93
C PRO A 61 7.33 19.56 -17.96
N LEU A 62 6.34 19.08 -17.19
CA LEU A 62 6.07 17.65 -17.04
C LEU A 62 5.12 17.08 -18.12
N ILE A 63 4.39 17.93 -18.85
CA ILE A 63 3.37 17.51 -19.81
C ILE A 63 3.47 18.37 -21.06
N ASP A 64 3.79 17.75 -22.20
CA ASP A 64 3.73 18.39 -23.52
C ASP A 64 2.27 18.45 -23.98
N VAL A 65 1.78 19.67 -24.28
CA VAL A 65 0.37 19.90 -24.67
C VAL A 65 0.21 19.49 -26.13
N GLY A 66 0.01 18.18 -26.34
CA GLY A 66 -0.18 17.57 -27.66
C GLY A 66 -0.34 16.05 -27.64
N GLY A 67 -0.36 15.41 -26.47
CA GLY A 67 -0.65 13.97 -26.36
C GLY A 67 0.48 13.04 -26.81
N ILE A 68 1.72 13.51 -26.92
CA ILE A 68 2.88 12.67 -27.23
C ILE A 68 3.85 12.72 -26.06
N VAL A 69 3.85 11.66 -25.23
CA VAL A 69 4.86 11.47 -24.19
C VAL A 69 6.17 11.06 -24.85
N ASN A 70 7.14 11.97 -24.87
CA ASN A 70 8.45 11.74 -25.46
C ASN A 70 9.22 10.69 -24.64
N LYS A 71 9.37 9.48 -25.18
CA LYS A 71 9.95 8.30 -24.50
C LYS A 71 11.39 8.52 -24.01
N ASP A 72 12.10 9.48 -24.58
CA ASP A 72 13.51 9.74 -24.27
C ASP A 72 13.73 10.45 -22.93
N VAL A 73 12.74 11.17 -22.40
CA VAL A 73 12.85 11.85 -21.10
C VAL A 73 12.63 10.87 -19.94
N ALA A 74 11.72 9.89 -20.11
CA ALA A 74 11.52 8.82 -19.15
C ALA A 74 12.73 7.86 -19.08
N ALA A 75 13.39 7.63 -20.21
CA ALA A 75 14.59 6.79 -20.28
C ALA A 75 15.82 7.43 -19.60
N ARG A 76 15.98 8.76 -19.64
CA ARG A 76 17.09 9.44 -18.94
C ARG A 76 16.92 9.43 -17.42
N LYS A 77 15.70 9.48 -16.88
CA LYS A 77 15.48 9.38 -15.43
C LYS A 77 15.73 7.98 -14.86
N LEU A 78 15.56 6.94 -15.66
CA LEU A 78 15.88 5.57 -15.24
C LEU A 78 17.38 5.24 -15.31
N ARG A 79 18.16 5.95 -16.13
CA ARG A 79 19.61 5.74 -16.23
C ARG A 79 20.42 6.54 -15.19
N ASN A 80 19.88 7.64 -14.67
CA ASN A 80 20.52 8.43 -13.60
C ASN A 80 20.16 7.97 -12.17
N ALA A 81 19.21 7.03 -12.03
CA ALA A 81 18.84 6.47 -10.72
C ALA A 81 19.67 5.22 -10.33
N SER A 82 20.53 4.73 -11.23
CA SER A 82 21.36 3.53 -11.01
C SER A 82 22.83 3.84 -10.69
N ASP A 83 23.19 5.11 -10.45
CA ASP A 83 24.59 5.55 -10.31
C ASP A 83 24.87 6.36 -9.02
N TRP A 84 24.07 6.14 -7.97
CA TRP A 84 24.28 6.74 -6.64
C TRP A 84 24.37 5.66 -5.56
N GLY A 85 25.39 4.80 -5.66
CA GLY A 85 25.56 3.67 -4.77
C GLY A 85 27.01 3.28 -4.52
N ASP A 86 27.91 4.25 -4.38
CA ASP A 86 29.16 4.09 -3.62
C ASP A 86 29.80 5.48 -3.49
N ASP A 87 29.63 6.09 -2.32
CA ASP A 87 30.52 7.10 -1.74
C ASP A 87 29.74 7.85 -0.67
N HIS A 88 29.82 7.38 0.57
CA HIS A 88 29.80 8.21 1.79
C HIS A 88 30.26 7.35 2.98
N ALA A 89 31.55 7.03 2.98
CA ALA A 89 32.29 6.79 4.21
C ALA A 89 32.81 8.14 4.73
N HIS A 90 32.75 8.31 6.05
CA HIS A 90 33.25 9.44 6.85
C HIS A 90 32.40 10.73 6.84
N HIS A 91 31.59 10.90 7.89
CA HIS A 91 31.74 12.01 8.85
C HIS A 91 30.85 11.71 10.06
N ARG A 92 31.49 11.47 11.20
CA ARG A 92 30.86 11.30 12.52
C ARG A 92 31.32 12.48 13.35
N GLU A 93 30.44 13.44 13.58
CA GLU A 93 30.56 14.42 14.67
C GLU A 93 29.19 14.61 15.32
N ASP A 94 29.13 14.15 16.56
CA ASP A 94 28.62 14.81 17.76
C ASP A 94 27.35 15.65 17.65
N PHE A 95 26.29 15.12 18.28
CA PHE A 95 25.30 15.95 18.95
C PHE A 95 25.19 15.57 20.42
N SER A 96 25.34 16.61 21.24
CA SER A 96 25.17 16.68 22.67
C SER A 96 23.70 16.53 23.08
N SER A 97 23.46 15.86 24.20
CA SER A 97 22.26 16.08 25.01
C SER A 97 22.68 16.24 26.46
N GLY A 98 22.38 17.41 27.01
CA GLY A 98 22.83 17.85 28.33
C GLY A 98 22.09 17.21 29.51
N THR A 99 22.86 17.08 30.59
CA THR A 99 22.62 17.59 31.94
C THR A 99 21.28 17.28 32.63
N PHE A 100 21.36 16.59 33.78
CA PHE A 100 20.86 17.16 35.05
C PHE A 100 21.66 16.63 36.25
N MET A 101 22.01 17.57 37.13
CA MET A 101 22.68 17.37 38.42
C MET A 101 21.82 16.55 39.41
N THR A 102 22.51 15.83 40.30
CA THR A 102 22.31 15.98 41.75
C THR A 102 23.59 15.60 42.47
N GLU A 103 24.22 16.58 43.12
CA GLU A 103 25.15 16.38 44.22
C GLU A 103 24.34 16.00 45.47
N LEU A 104 24.82 15.03 46.24
CA LEU A 104 24.51 14.93 47.67
C LEU A 104 25.77 14.51 48.41
N ASP A 105 26.29 15.49 49.13
CA ASP A 105 27.24 15.42 50.23
C ASP A 105 26.62 14.66 51.42
N THR A 106 27.38 13.74 52.03
CA THR A 106 27.35 13.58 53.49
C THR A 106 28.75 13.26 53.98
N SER A 107 29.39 14.27 54.55
CA SER A 107 30.58 14.18 55.38
C SER A 107 30.25 13.72 56.80
N SER A 108 31.26 13.12 57.44
CA SER A 108 31.50 13.04 58.88
C SER A 108 30.65 12.06 59.72
N VAL A 109 31.29 11.01 60.24
CA VAL A 109 31.70 10.99 61.67
C VAL A 109 33.04 10.27 61.79
N ALA A 110 33.97 10.97 62.44
CA ALA A 110 35.30 10.55 62.83
C ALA A 110 35.30 9.32 63.75
N SER A 111 36.32 8.49 63.62
CA SER A 111 37.24 8.18 64.73
C SER A 111 38.40 7.37 64.19
N ALA A 112 39.53 8.05 63.98
CA ALA A 112 40.80 7.44 64.26
C ALA A 112 40.81 6.96 65.73
N PRO A 113 41.62 5.94 66.03
CA PRO A 113 42.73 6.32 66.89
C PRO A 113 44.06 5.97 66.22
N THR A 114 44.82 7.02 65.98
CA THR A 114 46.26 7.00 66.14
C THR A 114 46.58 6.57 67.57
N VAL A 115 47.34 5.50 67.74
CA VAL A 115 48.18 5.26 68.92
C VAL A 115 49.56 4.95 68.33
N VAL A 116 50.40 5.95 68.10
CA VAL A 116 51.31 6.57 69.09
C VAL A 116 52.21 5.52 69.73
N GLY A 117 53.48 5.57 69.34
CA GLY A 117 54.61 5.44 70.24
C GLY A 117 54.79 4.08 70.90
N GLY A 118 55.96 3.48 70.67
CA GLY A 118 56.53 2.49 71.57
C GLY A 118 56.68 3.09 72.98
N ALA A 119 55.63 2.97 73.77
CA ALA A 119 55.72 2.93 75.22
C ALA A 119 56.26 1.54 75.57
N LYS A 120 57.25 1.50 76.46
CA LYS A 120 57.74 0.25 77.08
C LYS A 120 56.56 -0.43 77.76
N VAL A 121 55.90 -1.36 77.06
CA VAL A 121 54.99 -2.32 77.66
C VAL A 121 55.86 -3.28 78.42
N THR A 122 55.76 -3.25 79.74
CA THR A 122 56.36 -4.27 80.59
C THR A 122 55.73 -5.61 80.21
N MET A 123 56.57 -6.65 80.04
CA MET A 123 56.28 -8.01 79.53
C MET A 123 54.99 -8.71 80.02
N SER A 124 54.26 -8.15 80.97
CA SER A 124 53.04 -8.69 81.59
C SER A 124 51.76 -8.47 80.78
N GLU A 125 51.58 -7.32 80.12
CA GLU A 125 50.30 -7.01 79.43
C GLU A 125 50.15 -7.71 78.07
N GLU A 126 51.26 -7.90 77.34
CA GLU A 126 51.26 -8.63 76.07
C GLU A 126 50.97 -10.13 76.29
N LEU A 127 51.44 -10.67 77.42
CA LEU A 127 51.19 -12.06 77.82
C LEU A 127 49.70 -12.27 78.18
N ALA A 128 49.08 -11.28 78.83
CA ALA A 128 47.65 -11.31 79.13
C ALA A 128 46.77 -11.25 77.87
N LEU A 129 47.16 -10.45 76.86
CA LEU A 129 46.47 -10.39 75.56
C LEU A 129 46.63 -11.68 74.76
N ARG A 130 47.83 -12.26 74.71
CA ARG A 130 48.07 -13.54 74.02
C ARG A 130 47.29 -14.69 74.68
N LEU A 131 47.17 -14.70 76.01
CA LEU A 131 46.33 -15.66 76.73
C LEU A 131 44.84 -15.50 76.42
N SER A 132 44.34 -14.26 76.30
CA SER A 132 42.94 -13.98 75.94
C SER A 132 42.59 -14.47 74.52
N VAL A 133 43.50 -14.29 73.55
CA VAL A 133 43.33 -14.79 72.17
C VAL A 133 43.39 -16.32 72.13
N LEU A 134 44.28 -16.93 72.92
CA LEU A 134 44.32 -18.38 73.10
C LEU A 134 43.04 -18.93 73.74
N GLU A 135 42.43 -18.23 74.70
CA GLU A 135 41.14 -18.65 75.30
C GLU A 135 40.00 -18.69 74.28
N GLN A 136 40.00 -17.80 73.28
CA GLN A 136 39.03 -17.83 72.18
C GLN A 136 39.29 -18.95 71.17
N ALA A 137 40.56 -19.31 70.95
CA ALA A 137 40.94 -20.29 69.91
C ALA A 137 40.82 -21.76 70.38
N ILE A 138 41.15 -22.05 71.64
CA ILE A 138 41.23 -23.44 72.16
C ILE A 138 40.34 -23.70 73.39
N GLY A 139 39.62 -22.68 73.87
CA GLY A 139 38.69 -22.81 75.00
C GLY A 139 39.37 -22.69 76.38
N LYS A 140 38.62 -22.16 77.35
CA LYS A 140 39.14 -21.79 78.70
C LYS A 140 39.76 -22.95 79.49
N GLU A 141 39.29 -24.17 79.28
CA GLU A 141 39.81 -25.35 79.99
C GLU A 141 41.19 -25.76 79.48
N ALA A 142 41.41 -25.71 78.16
CA ALA A 142 42.72 -26.00 77.56
C ALA A 142 43.78 -24.94 77.94
N VAL A 143 43.38 -23.66 78.02
CA VAL A 143 44.28 -22.59 78.48
C VAL A 143 44.66 -22.75 79.95
N LYS A 144 43.73 -23.18 80.83
CA LYS A 144 44.05 -23.48 82.23
C LYS A 144 45.02 -24.65 82.39
N VAL A 145 44.88 -25.70 81.57
CA VAL A 145 45.82 -26.84 81.58
C VAL A 145 47.20 -26.37 81.13
N LEU A 146 47.29 -25.58 80.06
CA LEU A 146 48.55 -24.99 79.59
C LEU A 146 49.19 -24.07 80.65
N GLN A 147 48.42 -23.21 81.31
CA GLN A 147 48.93 -22.38 82.41
C GLN A 147 49.45 -23.23 83.58
N SER A 148 48.76 -24.32 83.93
CA SER A 148 49.20 -25.23 84.98
C SER A 148 50.49 -25.98 84.62
N CYS A 149 50.66 -26.38 83.36
CA CYS A 149 51.90 -26.98 82.86
C CYS A 149 53.06 -25.98 82.91
N VAL A 150 52.86 -24.76 82.40
CA VAL A 150 53.89 -23.71 82.43
C VAL A 150 54.29 -23.35 83.86
N GLN A 151 53.33 -23.31 84.80
CA GLN A 151 53.61 -23.07 86.21
C GLN A 151 54.37 -24.23 86.87
N SER A 152 54.01 -25.48 86.53
CA SER A 152 54.73 -26.69 86.97
C SER A 152 56.17 -26.71 86.46
N ASP A 153 56.39 -26.31 85.20
CA ASP A 153 57.72 -26.26 84.60
C ASP A 153 58.58 -25.15 85.23
N LEU A 154 57.99 -23.98 85.50
CA LEU A 154 58.65 -22.90 86.27
C LEU A 154 59.01 -23.35 87.70
N ASP A 155 58.16 -24.12 88.37
CA ASP A 155 58.43 -24.67 89.71
C ASP A 155 59.51 -25.77 89.69
N GLN A 156 59.66 -26.52 88.60
CA GLN A 156 60.77 -27.47 88.42
C GLN A 156 62.10 -26.74 88.18
N VAL A 157 62.11 -25.68 87.38
CA VAL A 157 63.30 -24.84 87.16
C VAL A 157 63.71 -24.12 88.45
N ALA A 158 62.76 -23.65 89.27
CA ALA A 158 63.07 -23.07 90.58
C ALA A 158 63.66 -24.10 91.58
N LYS A 159 63.34 -25.40 91.42
CA LYS A 159 63.91 -26.48 92.24
C LYS A 159 65.31 -26.90 91.78
N THR A 160 65.60 -26.91 90.48
CA THR A 160 66.95 -27.23 89.97
C THR A 160 67.95 -26.12 90.25
N VAL A 161 67.53 -24.84 90.24
CA VAL A 161 68.39 -23.70 90.61
C VAL A 161 68.69 -23.66 92.12
N LYS A 162 67.82 -24.22 92.98
CA LYS A 162 68.04 -24.31 94.44
C LYS A 162 68.93 -25.49 94.89
N GLN A 163 69.32 -26.40 93.99
CA GLN A 163 70.18 -27.57 94.30
C GLN A 163 71.65 -27.42 93.87
N GLN A 164 72.07 -26.29 93.30
CA GLN A 164 73.45 -26.04 92.86
C GLN A 164 74.20 -24.98 93.70
N SER A 165 74.03 -24.98 95.02
CA SER A 165 74.78 -24.09 95.92
C SER A 165 75.36 -24.77 97.16
N SER A 166 76.01 -25.93 97.02
CA SER A 166 77.03 -26.38 97.99
C SER A 166 77.82 -27.59 97.53
N SER A 167 78.98 -27.38 96.90
CA SER A 167 80.21 -28.14 97.20
C SER A 167 81.40 -27.61 96.40
N LYS A 168 82.45 -27.29 97.16
CA LYS A 168 83.82 -27.05 96.67
C LYS A 168 84.43 -28.39 96.27
N ASP A 169 84.95 -28.50 95.06
CA ASP A 169 86.40 -28.60 94.77
C ASP A 169 86.66 -29.02 93.31
N GLY A 170 87.73 -28.45 92.74
CA GLY A 170 88.63 -29.23 91.88
C GLY A 170 88.30 -29.35 90.39
N GLY A 171 88.62 -28.28 89.65
CA GLY A 171 88.87 -28.20 88.21
C GLY A 171 88.91 -29.49 87.37
N ARG A 172 87.90 -29.66 86.49
CA ARG A 172 88.01 -30.17 85.12
C ARG A 172 86.67 -30.10 84.35
N GLN A 173 85.98 -28.95 84.33
CA GLN A 173 84.64 -28.85 83.72
C GLN A 173 84.33 -27.50 83.01
N THR A 174 85.35 -26.79 82.50
CA THR A 174 85.15 -25.55 81.73
C THR A 174 85.02 -25.77 80.21
N SER A 175 85.14 -27.01 79.72
CA SER A 175 85.01 -27.36 78.28
C SER A 175 83.56 -27.72 77.91
N GLU A 176 82.89 -28.51 78.74
CA GLU A 176 81.53 -29.02 78.47
C GLU A 176 80.48 -27.90 78.59
N VAL A 177 80.69 -26.90 79.46
CA VAL A 177 79.78 -25.75 79.61
C VAL A 177 79.95 -24.73 78.48
N SER A 178 81.17 -24.54 77.95
CA SER A 178 81.39 -23.67 76.80
C SER A 178 80.90 -24.28 75.49
N GLU A 179 81.01 -25.60 75.33
CA GLU A 179 80.48 -26.31 74.16
C GLU A 179 78.95 -26.29 74.14
N THR A 180 78.29 -26.48 75.30
CA THR A 180 76.82 -26.39 75.40
C THR A 180 76.28 -24.98 75.20
N ILE A 181 76.99 -23.93 75.64
CA ILE A 181 76.61 -22.54 75.34
C ILE A 181 76.77 -22.25 73.84
N ALA A 182 77.87 -22.67 73.22
CA ALA A 182 78.08 -22.50 71.78
C ALA A 182 77.05 -23.29 70.94
N GLU A 183 76.65 -24.48 71.37
CA GLU A 183 75.56 -25.25 70.74
C GLU A 183 74.20 -24.56 70.89
N LEU A 184 73.90 -23.96 72.04
CA LEU A 184 72.66 -23.22 72.25
C LEU A 184 72.62 -21.91 71.45
N GLU A 185 73.73 -21.17 71.38
CA GLU A 185 73.86 -19.99 70.52
C GLU A 185 73.75 -20.38 69.04
N GLY A 186 74.36 -21.49 68.63
CA GLY A 186 74.21 -22.05 67.28
C GLY A 186 72.76 -22.42 66.97
N ARG A 187 72.05 -23.06 67.90
CA ARG A 187 70.62 -23.38 67.75
C ARG A 187 69.73 -22.14 67.70
N ILE A 188 70.05 -21.08 68.44
CA ILE A 188 69.31 -19.81 68.38
C ILE A 188 69.48 -19.16 67.01
N VAL A 189 70.72 -19.13 66.48
CA VAL A 189 70.98 -18.60 65.14
C VAL A 189 70.28 -19.44 64.06
N GLU A 190 70.28 -20.77 64.18
CA GLU A 190 69.51 -21.65 63.31
C GLU A 190 68.00 -21.43 63.43
N GLU A 191 67.47 -21.23 64.64
CA GLU A 191 66.03 -20.95 64.85
C GLU A 191 65.63 -19.57 64.30
N GLU A 192 66.49 -18.56 64.43
CA GLU A 192 66.29 -17.24 63.83
C GLU A 192 66.36 -17.29 62.30
N ALA A 193 67.29 -18.05 61.73
CA ALA A 193 67.37 -18.30 60.29
C ALA A 193 66.13 -19.04 59.77
N LEU A 194 65.63 -20.03 60.51
CA LEU A 194 64.39 -20.74 60.17
C LEU A 194 63.16 -19.84 60.29
N LYS A 195 63.10 -18.96 61.29
CA LYS A 195 62.02 -17.95 61.41
C LYS A 195 62.03 -16.95 60.27
N LEU A 196 63.20 -16.46 59.88
CA LEU A 196 63.36 -15.57 58.72
C LEU A 196 62.92 -16.28 57.43
N SER A 197 63.35 -17.52 57.21
CA SER A 197 62.92 -18.32 56.06
C SER A 197 61.40 -18.56 56.04
N ALA A 198 60.80 -18.87 57.20
CA ALA A 198 59.36 -19.04 57.30
C ALA A 198 58.59 -17.73 57.04
N LEU A 199 59.10 -16.58 57.51
CA LEU A 199 58.52 -15.27 57.24
C LEU A 199 58.60 -14.90 55.75
N GLU A 200 59.73 -15.19 55.10
CA GLU A 200 59.88 -15.02 53.65
C GLU A 200 58.90 -15.89 52.86
N GLN A 201 58.73 -17.16 53.25
CA GLN A 201 57.75 -18.06 52.64
C GLN A 201 56.31 -17.57 52.85
N VAL A 202 55.97 -17.08 54.05
CA VAL A 202 54.64 -16.51 54.34
C VAL A 202 54.40 -15.24 53.52
N ASN A 203 55.40 -14.38 53.37
CA ASN A 203 55.29 -13.17 52.55
C ASN A 203 55.14 -13.52 51.07
N ALA A 204 55.88 -14.50 50.57
CA ALA A 204 55.73 -15.01 49.20
C ALA A 204 54.33 -15.61 48.96
N LEU A 205 53.78 -16.35 49.92
CA LEU A 205 52.43 -16.90 49.85
C LEU A 205 51.36 -15.79 49.90
N LYS A 206 51.53 -14.76 50.73
CA LYS A 206 50.63 -13.61 50.79
C LYS A 206 50.63 -12.82 49.48
N GLU A 207 51.80 -12.61 48.88
CA GLU A 207 51.89 -11.93 47.58
C GLU A 207 51.29 -12.76 46.45
N ASN A 208 51.51 -14.09 46.46
CA ASN A 208 50.83 -14.99 45.52
C ASN A 208 49.30 -14.95 45.68
N LEU A 209 48.80 -14.94 46.93
CA LEU A 209 47.37 -14.83 47.21
C LEU A 209 46.82 -13.49 46.73
N ARG A 210 47.56 -12.39 46.96
CA ARG A 210 47.22 -11.06 46.48
C ARG A 210 47.10 -11.05 44.95
N MET A 211 48.14 -11.53 44.25
CA MET A 211 48.17 -11.62 42.79
C MET A 211 47.06 -12.50 42.21
N GLN A 212 46.77 -13.64 42.85
CA GLN A 212 45.63 -14.48 42.45
C GLN A 212 44.31 -13.75 42.64
N ASN A 213 44.13 -13.02 43.74
CA ASN A 213 42.90 -12.28 43.99
C ASN A 213 42.70 -11.14 42.98
N THR A 214 43.76 -10.40 42.63
CA THR A 214 43.70 -9.40 41.55
C THR A 214 43.30 -10.05 40.22
N ARG A 215 43.89 -11.20 39.90
CA ARG A 215 43.57 -11.93 38.66
C ARG A 215 42.14 -12.47 38.64
N VAL A 216 41.59 -12.87 39.79
CA VAL A 216 40.18 -13.29 39.90
C VAL A 216 39.25 -12.10 39.66
N LEU A 217 39.53 -10.94 40.24
CA LEU A 217 38.74 -9.72 40.01
C LEU A 217 38.77 -9.29 38.54
N GLU A 218 39.96 -9.27 37.90
CA GLU A 218 40.08 -8.96 36.47
C GLU A 218 39.30 -9.95 35.58
N LEU A 219 39.26 -11.23 35.95
CA LEU A 219 38.49 -12.24 35.23
C LEU A 219 36.98 -12.07 35.45
N GLN A 220 36.54 -11.68 36.65
CA GLN A 220 35.14 -11.37 36.94
C GLN A 220 34.68 -10.14 36.14
N ASP A 221 35.48 -9.08 36.09
CA ASP A 221 35.18 -7.89 35.29
C ASP A 221 35.08 -8.21 33.80
N LYS A 222 36.01 -9.02 33.28
CA LYS A 222 35.95 -9.50 31.87
C LYS A 222 34.73 -10.36 31.60
N LEU A 223 34.32 -11.20 32.56
CA LEU A 223 33.12 -12.02 32.43
C LEU A 223 31.86 -11.13 32.36
N ALA A 224 31.76 -10.14 33.25
CA ALA A 224 30.64 -9.20 33.28
C ALA A 224 30.54 -8.38 31.97
N LEU A 225 31.67 -7.96 31.42
CA LEU A 225 31.75 -7.27 30.13
C LEU A 225 31.31 -8.17 28.96
N LEU A 226 31.70 -9.45 28.99
CA LEU A 226 31.26 -10.43 27.98
C LEU A 226 29.76 -10.73 28.08
N ASP A 227 29.22 -10.79 29.29
CA ASP A 227 27.78 -10.98 29.50
C ASP A 227 26.98 -9.77 29.00
N SER A 228 27.45 -8.54 29.24
CA SER A 228 26.78 -7.34 28.72
C SER A 228 26.84 -7.27 27.19
N THR A 229 27.99 -7.55 26.58
CA THR A 229 28.12 -7.56 25.11
C THR A 229 27.32 -8.68 24.47
N SER A 230 27.23 -9.84 25.11
CA SER A 230 26.35 -10.95 24.68
C SER A 230 24.87 -10.53 24.72
N GLN A 231 24.44 -9.87 25.80
CA GLN A 231 23.08 -9.39 25.95
C GLN A 231 22.73 -8.31 24.91
N GLU A 232 23.61 -7.32 24.71
CA GLU A 232 23.46 -6.28 23.68
C GLU A 232 23.41 -6.89 22.28
N GLY A 233 24.28 -7.86 21.98
CA GLY A 233 24.27 -8.61 20.72
C GLY A 233 22.96 -9.35 20.49
N GLY A 234 22.41 -9.99 21.53
CA GLY A 234 21.12 -10.67 21.49
C GLY A 234 19.94 -9.73 21.25
N GLU A 235 19.95 -8.54 21.86
CA GLU A 235 18.94 -7.50 21.62
C GLU A 235 19.03 -6.92 20.22
N LEU A 236 20.25 -6.69 19.71
CA LEU A 236 20.47 -6.21 18.35
C LEU A 236 19.96 -7.22 17.32
N LEU A 237 20.23 -8.52 17.54
CA LEU A 237 19.72 -9.62 16.72
C LEU A 237 18.19 -9.64 16.70
N LYS A 238 17.55 -9.54 17.87
CA LYS A 238 16.07 -9.48 17.95
C LYS A 238 15.51 -8.28 17.20
N LYS A 239 16.12 -7.10 17.32
CA LYS A 239 15.73 -5.91 16.57
C LYS A 239 15.84 -6.15 15.06
N LYS A 240 16.96 -6.73 14.60
CA LYS A 240 17.17 -7.07 13.19
C LYS A 240 16.20 -8.13 12.68
N GLU A 241 15.86 -9.14 13.48
CA GLU A 241 14.83 -10.12 13.13
C GLU A 241 13.43 -9.49 12.98
N THR A 242 13.08 -8.55 13.86
CA THR A 242 11.81 -7.81 13.74
C THR A 242 11.77 -6.90 12.51
N GLU A 243 12.88 -6.24 12.19
CA GLU A 243 13.03 -5.42 10.99
C GLU A 243 12.90 -6.27 9.72
N ILE A 244 13.57 -7.43 9.67
CA ILE A 244 13.45 -8.38 8.55
C ILE A 244 12.02 -8.88 8.38
N LYS A 245 11.29 -9.15 9.48
CA LYS A 245 9.87 -9.54 9.40
C LYS A 245 9.01 -8.42 8.83
N SER A 246 9.19 -7.18 9.30
CA SER A 246 8.48 -6.00 8.79
C SER A 246 8.73 -5.81 7.29
N LEU A 247 9.99 -5.84 6.86
CA LEU A 247 10.36 -5.68 5.45
C LEU A 247 9.80 -6.80 4.56
N LYS A 248 9.72 -8.03 5.07
CA LYS A 248 9.08 -9.14 4.34
C LYS A 248 7.58 -8.93 4.16
N GLU A 249 6.90 -8.46 5.20
CA GLU A 249 5.46 -8.15 5.14
C GLU A 249 5.18 -6.98 4.18
N GLU A 250 6.00 -5.93 4.24
CA GLU A 250 5.93 -4.80 3.30
C GLU A 250 6.18 -5.24 1.85
N LEU A 251 7.18 -6.08 1.60
CA LEU A 251 7.47 -6.61 0.28
C LEU A 251 6.28 -7.43 -0.27
N LEU A 252 5.66 -8.28 0.56
CA LEU A 252 4.47 -9.03 0.17
C LEU A 252 3.28 -8.12 -0.13
N ALA A 253 3.08 -7.07 0.67
CA ALA A 253 2.03 -6.08 0.46
C ALA A 253 2.24 -5.32 -0.85
N VAL A 254 3.47 -4.89 -1.15
CA VAL A 254 3.84 -4.23 -2.41
C VAL A 254 3.60 -5.17 -3.59
N GLN A 255 4.07 -6.42 -3.53
CA GLN A 255 3.83 -7.40 -4.59
C GLN A 255 2.34 -7.65 -4.85
N HIS A 256 1.52 -7.74 -3.80
CA HIS A 256 0.08 -7.88 -3.95
C HIS A 256 -0.54 -6.64 -4.60
N LYS A 257 -0.12 -5.43 -4.19
CA LYS A 257 -0.56 -4.17 -4.78
C LYS A 257 -0.20 -4.09 -6.28
N THR A 258 1.03 -4.42 -6.65
CA THR A 258 1.47 -4.46 -8.06
C THR A 258 0.62 -5.42 -8.89
N ARG A 259 0.34 -6.63 -8.39
CA ARG A 259 -0.53 -7.59 -9.10
C ARG A 259 -1.96 -7.09 -9.28
N MET A 260 -2.50 -6.36 -8.30
CA MET A 260 -3.83 -5.76 -8.41
C MET A 260 -3.85 -4.65 -9.47
N GLU A 261 -2.86 -3.77 -9.46
CA GLU A 261 -2.70 -2.70 -10.47
C GLU A 261 -2.52 -3.27 -11.89
N GLU A 262 -1.73 -4.34 -12.05
CA GLU A 262 -1.57 -5.04 -13.32
C GLU A 262 -2.88 -5.64 -13.84
N ASN A 263 -3.68 -6.25 -12.94
CA ASN A 263 -5.00 -6.78 -13.29
C ASN A 263 -5.98 -5.68 -13.70
N GLU A 264 -5.96 -4.52 -13.03
CA GLU A 264 -6.77 -3.36 -13.41
C GLU A 264 -6.35 -2.79 -14.75
N ARG A 265 -5.03 -2.72 -15.01
CA ARG A 265 -4.48 -2.31 -16.30
C ARG A 265 -4.92 -3.24 -17.43
N LEU A 266 -4.88 -4.55 -17.22
CA LEU A 266 -5.39 -5.54 -18.19
C LEU A 266 -6.88 -5.33 -18.49
N LYS A 267 -7.71 -5.15 -17.46
CA LYS A 267 -9.14 -4.83 -17.63
C LYS A 267 -9.36 -3.51 -18.39
N LEU A 268 -8.47 -2.53 -18.24
CA LEU A 268 -8.55 -1.26 -18.94
C LEU A 268 -8.17 -1.43 -20.43
N VAL A 269 -7.12 -2.19 -20.72
CA VAL A 269 -6.70 -2.55 -22.08
C VAL A 269 -7.81 -3.31 -22.82
N ASP A 270 -8.47 -4.27 -22.19
CA ASP A 270 -9.58 -5.00 -22.81
C ASP A 270 -10.79 -4.10 -23.07
N ARG A 271 -11.07 -3.13 -22.19
CA ARG A 271 -12.11 -2.11 -22.40
C ARG A 271 -11.78 -1.20 -23.58
N LEU A 272 -10.51 -0.78 -23.72
CA LEU A 272 -10.05 0.03 -24.84
C LEU A 272 -10.16 -0.74 -26.16
N ARG A 273 -9.71 -2.00 -26.20
CA ARG A 273 -9.85 -2.86 -27.39
C ARG A 273 -11.31 -3.01 -27.84
N LYS A 274 -12.25 -3.17 -26.89
CA LYS A 274 -13.69 -3.22 -27.23
C LYS A 274 -14.18 -1.91 -27.82
N LYS A 275 -13.78 -0.77 -27.25
CA LYS A 275 -14.10 0.55 -27.80
C LYS A 275 -13.52 0.76 -29.20
N ASP A 276 -12.30 0.31 -29.47
CA ASP A 276 -11.70 0.41 -30.81
C ASP A 276 -12.51 -0.38 -31.85
N VAL A 277 -13.00 -1.57 -31.50
CA VAL A 277 -13.87 -2.37 -32.36
C VAL A 277 -15.22 -1.68 -32.60
N GLU A 278 -15.81 -1.07 -31.57
CA GLU A 278 -17.05 -0.29 -31.70
C GLU A 278 -16.84 0.95 -32.59
N MET A 279 -15.74 1.67 -32.42
CA MET A 279 -15.38 2.82 -33.27
C MET A 279 -15.14 2.39 -34.73
N ALA A 280 -14.54 1.23 -34.97
CA ALA A 280 -14.38 0.70 -36.33
C ALA A 280 -15.74 0.42 -36.98
N LYS A 281 -16.68 -0.20 -36.25
CA LYS A 281 -18.04 -0.48 -36.75
C LYS A 281 -18.82 0.80 -37.03
N THR A 282 -18.73 1.81 -36.16
CA THR A 282 -19.42 3.09 -36.39
C THR A 282 -18.82 3.83 -37.57
N LYS A 283 -17.49 3.79 -37.75
CA LYS A 283 -16.81 4.33 -38.93
C LYS A 283 -17.25 3.64 -40.22
N GLU A 284 -17.29 2.31 -40.27
CA GLU A 284 -17.78 1.57 -41.43
C GLU A 284 -19.24 1.91 -41.78
N SER A 285 -20.09 2.11 -40.76
CA SER A 285 -21.47 2.56 -40.96
C SER A 285 -21.54 3.98 -41.53
N MET A 286 -20.71 4.89 -41.01
CA MET A 286 -20.61 6.27 -41.50
C MET A 286 -20.10 6.33 -42.94
N ASP A 287 -19.12 5.51 -43.29
CA ASP A 287 -18.58 5.41 -44.66
C ASP A 287 -19.67 4.91 -45.63
N LYS A 288 -20.47 3.90 -45.23
CA LYS A 288 -21.62 3.43 -46.03
C LYS A 288 -22.67 4.52 -46.24
N MET A 289 -23.03 5.27 -45.20
CA MET A 289 -23.97 6.39 -45.31
C MET A 289 -23.41 7.50 -46.20
N THR A 290 -22.12 7.80 -46.08
CA THR A 290 -21.43 8.79 -46.93
C THR A 290 -21.49 8.40 -48.40
N MET A 291 -21.21 7.13 -48.72
CA MET A 291 -21.33 6.61 -50.08
C MET A 291 -22.77 6.67 -50.61
N GLN A 292 -23.78 6.42 -49.76
CA GLN A 292 -25.19 6.54 -50.17
C GLN A 292 -25.56 8.00 -50.46
N LEU A 293 -25.14 8.94 -49.62
CA LEU A 293 -25.37 10.37 -49.85
C LEU A 293 -24.70 10.86 -51.12
N GLN A 294 -23.48 10.38 -51.42
CA GLN A 294 -22.80 10.71 -52.66
C GLN A 294 -23.57 10.20 -53.89
N ARG A 295 -24.05 8.95 -53.87
CA ARG A 295 -24.88 8.41 -54.97
C ARG A 295 -26.17 9.19 -55.17
N LEU A 296 -26.85 9.55 -54.09
CA LEU A 296 -28.07 10.38 -54.17
C LEU A 296 -27.77 11.78 -54.73
N ALA A 297 -26.61 12.36 -54.41
CA ALA A 297 -26.19 13.63 -54.99
C ALA A 297 -25.92 13.51 -56.49
N GLU A 298 -25.23 12.45 -56.93
CA GLU A 298 -24.98 12.14 -58.34
C GLU A 298 -26.28 11.89 -59.12
N GLU A 299 -27.24 11.15 -58.54
CA GLU A 299 -28.57 10.93 -59.12
C GLU A 299 -29.36 12.24 -59.26
N ARG A 300 -29.31 13.10 -58.23
CA ARG A 300 -29.96 14.43 -58.23
C ARG A 300 -29.37 15.31 -59.33
N ASP A 301 -28.05 15.33 -59.48
CA ASP A 301 -27.37 16.11 -60.52
C ASP A 301 -27.71 15.57 -61.92
N SER A 302 -27.77 14.24 -62.08
CA SER A 302 -28.21 13.60 -63.33
C SER A 302 -29.65 13.96 -63.69
N MET A 303 -30.56 13.94 -62.73
CA MET A 303 -31.96 14.33 -62.97
C MET A 303 -32.09 15.81 -63.34
N HIS A 304 -31.32 16.71 -62.72
CA HIS A 304 -31.29 18.11 -63.13
C HIS A 304 -30.80 18.29 -64.57
N ALA A 305 -29.73 17.59 -64.96
CA ALA A 305 -29.24 17.65 -66.33
C ALA A 305 -30.29 17.14 -67.34
N GLN A 306 -30.99 16.04 -67.02
CA GLN A 306 -32.08 15.52 -67.86
C GLN A 306 -33.26 16.50 -67.95
N PHE A 307 -33.61 17.15 -66.85
CA PHE A 307 -34.67 18.14 -66.81
C PHE A 307 -34.33 19.37 -67.68
N ASP A 308 -33.11 19.89 -67.56
CA ASP A 308 -32.64 21.01 -68.37
C ASP A 308 -32.62 20.67 -69.87
N GLU A 309 -32.21 19.45 -70.22
CA GLU A 309 -32.25 18.99 -71.61
C GLU A 309 -33.68 18.85 -72.13
N LEU A 310 -34.60 18.28 -71.34
CA LEU A 310 -36.02 18.21 -71.67
C LEU A 310 -36.63 19.60 -71.85
N GLN A 311 -36.26 20.56 -70.99
CA GLN A 311 -36.74 21.93 -71.08
C GLN A 311 -36.27 22.61 -72.36
N ARG A 312 -35.00 22.42 -72.76
CA ARG A 312 -34.48 22.91 -74.05
C ARG A 312 -35.21 22.28 -75.23
N ARG A 313 -35.38 20.96 -75.23
CA ARG A 313 -36.13 20.25 -76.29
C ARG A 313 -37.58 20.74 -76.39
N TYR A 314 -38.21 21.01 -75.25
CA TYR A 314 -39.56 21.57 -75.22
C TYR A 314 -39.61 22.98 -75.85
N GLN A 315 -38.67 23.86 -75.50
CA GLN A 315 -38.58 25.20 -76.10
C GLN A 315 -38.34 25.14 -77.62
N ASP A 316 -37.45 24.27 -78.07
CA ASP A 316 -37.20 24.04 -79.50
C ASP A 316 -38.45 23.53 -80.23
N ALA A 317 -39.17 22.58 -79.62
CA ALA A 317 -40.42 22.07 -80.17
C ALA A 317 -41.49 23.15 -80.25
N GLN A 318 -41.60 24.00 -79.22
CA GLN A 318 -42.54 25.12 -79.19
C GLN A 318 -42.26 26.13 -80.30
N LEU A 319 -40.98 26.48 -80.51
CA LEU A 319 -40.56 27.35 -81.62
C LEU A 319 -40.88 26.73 -82.98
N ARG A 320 -40.59 25.44 -83.17
CA ARG A 320 -40.93 24.72 -84.42
C ARG A 320 -42.43 24.72 -84.68
N CYS A 321 -43.25 24.44 -83.67
CA CYS A 321 -44.70 24.49 -83.79
C CYS A 321 -45.19 25.89 -84.17
N SER A 322 -44.63 26.94 -83.55
CA SER A 322 -44.95 28.33 -83.89
C SER A 322 -44.61 28.66 -85.35
N ASN A 323 -43.43 28.25 -85.82
CA ASN A 323 -43.01 28.48 -87.21
C ASN A 323 -43.89 27.72 -88.20
N LEU A 324 -44.17 26.45 -87.93
CA LEU A 324 -45.05 25.62 -88.78
C LEU A 324 -46.48 26.18 -88.83
N GLN A 325 -46.99 26.70 -87.72
CA GLN A 325 -48.29 27.35 -87.70
C GLN A 325 -48.29 28.61 -88.57
N GLN A 326 -47.24 29.43 -88.49
CA GLN A 326 -47.11 30.62 -89.31
C GLN A 326 -47.03 30.29 -90.81
N ASP A 327 -46.29 29.25 -91.17
CA ASP A 327 -46.18 28.82 -92.57
C ASP A 327 -47.49 28.20 -93.08
N LEU A 328 -48.19 27.45 -92.24
CA LEU A 328 -49.54 26.96 -92.55
C LEU A 328 -50.49 28.13 -92.82
N ASP A 329 -50.48 29.18 -92.00
CA ASP A 329 -51.34 30.36 -92.18
C ASP A 329 -51.01 31.09 -93.50
N LYS A 330 -49.72 31.23 -93.84
CA LYS A 330 -49.27 31.79 -95.13
C LYS A 330 -49.81 30.94 -96.28
N HIS A 331 -49.62 29.63 -96.24
CA HIS A 331 -50.08 28.72 -97.30
C HIS A 331 -51.61 28.72 -97.44
N GLN A 332 -52.35 28.71 -96.33
CA GLN A 332 -53.81 28.81 -96.34
C GLN A 332 -54.29 30.15 -96.92
N SER A 333 -53.60 31.25 -96.63
CA SER A 333 -53.92 32.55 -97.23
C SER A 333 -53.70 32.54 -98.74
N ALA A 334 -52.57 32.01 -99.21
CA ALA A 334 -52.25 31.87 -100.63
C ALA A 334 -53.24 30.94 -101.35
N GLU A 335 -53.57 29.81 -100.74
CA GLU A 335 -54.55 28.85 -101.25
C GLU A 335 -55.94 29.49 -101.38
N ARG A 336 -56.40 30.27 -100.38
CA ARG A 336 -57.68 31.00 -100.47
C ARG A 336 -57.70 31.98 -101.64
N VAL A 337 -56.62 32.71 -101.86
CA VAL A 337 -56.50 33.64 -103.01
C VAL A 337 -56.53 32.88 -104.33
N LEU A 338 -55.75 31.79 -104.45
CA LEU A 338 -55.73 30.95 -105.65
C LEU A 338 -57.10 30.31 -105.93
N LYS A 339 -57.76 29.73 -104.92
CA LYS A 339 -59.10 29.16 -105.03
C LYS A 339 -60.12 30.20 -105.49
N ARG A 340 -60.09 31.42 -104.92
CA ARG A 340 -60.96 32.52 -105.34
C ARG A 340 -60.71 32.92 -106.79
N ASN A 341 -59.45 33.09 -107.18
CA ASN A 341 -59.08 33.45 -108.56
C ASN A 341 -59.54 32.37 -109.55
N LEU A 342 -59.32 31.10 -109.21
CA LEU A 342 -59.76 29.97 -110.02
C LEU A 342 -61.29 29.94 -110.15
N GLN A 343 -62.03 30.04 -109.03
CA GLN A 343 -63.50 30.04 -109.03
C GLN A 343 -64.11 31.16 -109.89
N LEU A 344 -63.49 32.35 -109.92
CA LEU A 344 -63.93 33.47 -110.76
C LEU A 344 -63.70 33.21 -112.25
N GLN A 345 -62.70 32.41 -112.61
CA GLN A 345 -62.36 32.08 -114.00
C GLN A 345 -63.02 30.78 -114.49
N MET A 346 -63.64 29.99 -113.61
CA MET A 346 -64.19 28.69 -113.98
C MET A 346 -65.52 28.80 -114.77
N PRO A 347 -65.66 28.05 -115.88
CA PRO A 347 -66.95 27.82 -116.55
C PRO A 347 -67.97 27.11 -115.64
N GLU A 348 -69.27 27.29 -115.92
CA GLU A 348 -70.37 26.78 -115.08
C GLU A 348 -70.46 25.25 -115.04
N GLU A 349 -70.02 24.53 -116.09
CA GLU A 349 -69.90 23.07 -116.05
C GLU A 349 -68.90 22.61 -115.00
N VAL A 350 -67.75 23.30 -114.90
CA VAL A 350 -66.68 22.96 -113.95
C VAL A 350 -67.13 23.25 -112.53
N LYS A 351 -67.87 24.35 -112.29
CA LYS A 351 -68.44 24.66 -110.96
C LYS A 351 -69.40 23.58 -110.46
N ARG A 352 -70.20 22.97 -111.35
CA ARG A 352 -71.08 21.85 -110.98
C ARG A 352 -70.30 20.59 -110.60
N VAL A 353 -69.23 20.27 -111.32
CA VAL A 353 -68.34 19.14 -110.98
C VAL A 353 -67.63 19.37 -109.65
N VAL A 354 -67.12 20.58 -109.39
CA VAL A 354 -66.44 20.91 -108.12
C VAL A 354 -67.38 20.74 -106.92
N LYS A 355 -68.64 21.22 -107.00
CA LYS A 355 -69.63 20.99 -105.94
C LYS A 355 -69.86 19.49 -105.70
N ARG A 356 -69.91 18.69 -106.76
CA ARG A 356 -70.10 17.24 -106.64
C ARG A 356 -68.88 16.56 -105.99
N VAL A 357 -67.67 17.03 -106.26
CA VAL A 357 -66.45 16.55 -105.60
C VAL A 357 -66.42 16.95 -104.12
N GLU A 358 -66.82 18.18 -103.78
CA GLU A 358 -66.91 18.63 -102.38
C GLU A 358 -67.90 17.79 -101.55
N GLU A 359 -69.04 17.41 -102.14
CA GLU A 359 -70.00 16.50 -101.52
C GLU A 359 -69.39 15.11 -101.26
N LEU A 360 -68.67 14.56 -102.24
CA LEU A 360 -68.00 13.26 -102.11
C LEU A 360 -66.86 13.30 -101.08
N ASP A 361 -66.09 14.39 -101.02
CA ASP A 361 -65.04 14.60 -100.02
C ASP A 361 -65.62 14.68 -98.61
N LYS A 362 -66.77 15.33 -98.44
CA LYS A 362 -67.49 15.37 -97.16
C LYS A 362 -67.90 13.96 -96.72
N GLN A 363 -68.47 13.17 -97.64
CA GLN A 363 -68.84 11.77 -97.37
C GLN A 363 -67.62 10.91 -97.04
N ASN A 364 -66.49 11.11 -97.73
CA ASN A 364 -65.25 10.39 -97.44
C ASN A 364 -64.67 10.73 -96.06
N ARG A 365 -64.72 12.00 -95.63
CA ARG A 365 -64.29 12.39 -94.27
C ARG A 365 -65.15 11.73 -93.19
N GLU A 366 -66.47 11.73 -93.38
CA GLU A 366 -67.40 11.06 -92.46
C GLU A 366 -67.13 9.54 -92.37
N LEU A 367 -66.78 8.89 -93.48
CA LEU A 367 -66.39 7.48 -93.49
C LEU A 367 -65.04 7.23 -92.81
N GLN A 368 -64.05 8.11 -93.01
CA GLN A 368 -62.75 8.01 -92.35
C GLN A 368 -62.86 8.20 -90.82
N GLU A 369 -63.69 9.13 -90.36
CA GLU A 369 -63.94 9.32 -88.93
C GLU A 369 -64.57 8.07 -88.29
N LYS A 370 -65.55 7.45 -88.98
CA LYS A 370 -66.13 6.18 -88.54
C LYS A 370 -65.11 5.04 -88.49
N LEU A 371 -64.21 4.96 -89.48
CA LEU A 371 -63.13 3.98 -89.50
C LEU A 371 -62.15 4.19 -88.33
N LYS A 372 -61.80 5.45 -88.03
CA LYS A 372 -60.92 5.80 -86.92
C LYS A 372 -61.53 5.40 -85.58
N GLN A 373 -62.81 5.73 -85.36
CA GLN A 373 -63.55 5.33 -84.15
C GLN A 373 -63.58 3.80 -83.99
N SER A 374 -63.75 3.05 -85.08
CA SER A 374 -63.69 1.58 -85.06
C SER A 374 -62.32 1.04 -84.66
N LYS A 375 -61.23 1.61 -85.18
CA LYS A 375 -59.85 1.20 -84.81
C LYS A 375 -59.51 1.53 -83.36
N ASP A 376 -59.98 2.67 -82.86
CA ASP A 376 -59.78 3.05 -81.46
C ASP A 376 -60.50 2.08 -80.51
N HIS A 377 -61.66 1.55 -80.90
CA HIS A 377 -62.36 0.50 -80.14
C HIS A 377 -61.59 -0.84 -80.14
N GLU A 378 -60.99 -1.23 -81.26
CA GLU A 378 -60.16 -2.43 -81.37
C GLU A 378 -58.89 -2.34 -80.51
N ASN A 379 -58.19 -1.20 -80.57
CA ASN A 379 -57.03 -0.92 -79.73
C ASN A 379 -57.39 -0.91 -78.23
N HIS A 380 -58.58 -0.43 -77.86
CA HIS A 380 -59.05 -0.47 -76.48
C HIS A 380 -59.30 -1.90 -75.99
N ALA A 381 -59.83 -2.78 -76.85
CA ALA A 381 -60.04 -4.18 -76.51
C ALA A 381 -58.71 -4.92 -76.26
N ASP A 382 -57.67 -4.64 -77.05
CA ASP A 382 -56.33 -5.21 -76.85
C ASP A 382 -55.65 -4.70 -75.58
N MET A 383 -55.81 -3.42 -75.26
CA MET A 383 -55.37 -2.85 -73.97
C MET A 383 -56.05 -3.52 -72.78
N LEU A 384 -57.37 -3.71 -72.83
CA LEU A 384 -58.11 -4.42 -71.78
C LEU A 384 -57.64 -5.87 -71.62
N ARG A 385 -57.26 -6.54 -72.72
CA ARG A 385 -56.70 -7.89 -72.69
C ARG A 385 -55.33 -7.93 -71.99
N LYS A 386 -54.42 -7.00 -72.32
CA LYS A 386 -53.10 -6.89 -71.68
C LYS A 386 -53.22 -6.60 -70.18
N ASN A 387 -54.07 -5.64 -69.81
CA ASN A 387 -54.30 -5.31 -68.40
C ASN A 387 -54.87 -6.50 -67.61
N ARG A 388 -55.74 -7.32 -68.23
CA ARG A 388 -56.24 -8.55 -67.59
C ARG A 388 -55.13 -9.56 -67.30
N ILE A 389 -54.21 -9.75 -68.26
CA ILE A 389 -53.06 -10.65 -68.08
C ILE A 389 -52.16 -10.15 -66.95
N GLU A 390 -51.81 -8.85 -66.97
CA GLU A 390 -50.98 -8.23 -65.93
C GLU A 390 -51.63 -8.35 -64.53
N ILE A 391 -52.94 -8.12 -64.41
CA ILE A 391 -53.67 -8.31 -63.15
C ILE A 391 -53.58 -9.77 -62.67
N THR A 392 -53.63 -10.75 -63.57
CA THR A 392 -53.49 -12.16 -63.17
C THR A 392 -52.08 -12.49 -62.71
N GLU A 393 -51.05 -11.98 -63.37
CA GLU A 393 -49.65 -12.15 -62.98
C GLU A 393 -49.37 -11.50 -61.62
N LEU A 394 -49.85 -10.26 -61.42
CA LEU A 394 -49.75 -9.56 -60.14
C LEU A 394 -50.46 -10.32 -59.01
N ARG A 395 -51.62 -10.93 -59.28
CA ARG A 395 -52.31 -11.77 -58.29
C ARG A 395 -51.51 -13.02 -57.91
N VAL A 396 -50.86 -13.68 -58.87
CA VAL A 396 -50.01 -14.85 -58.60
C VAL A 396 -48.79 -14.41 -57.79
N SER A 397 -48.10 -13.34 -58.21
CA SER A 397 -46.95 -12.79 -57.50
C SER A 397 -47.30 -12.41 -56.05
N ASN A 398 -48.45 -11.75 -55.84
CA ASN A 398 -48.91 -11.37 -54.51
C ASN A 398 -49.21 -12.59 -53.63
N LYS A 399 -49.81 -13.66 -54.17
CA LYS A 399 -49.99 -14.94 -53.43
C LYS A 399 -48.66 -15.55 -53.01
N THR A 400 -47.68 -15.59 -53.90
CA THR A 400 -46.34 -16.11 -53.60
C THR A 400 -45.62 -15.27 -52.53
N LEU A 401 -45.71 -13.94 -52.64
CA LEU A 401 -45.14 -13.03 -51.65
C LEU A 401 -45.82 -13.17 -50.28
N SER A 402 -47.14 -13.32 -50.24
CA SER A 402 -47.89 -13.56 -49.01
C SER A 402 -47.45 -14.85 -48.32
N ALA A 403 -47.30 -15.95 -49.08
CA ALA A 403 -46.80 -17.21 -48.54
C ALA A 403 -45.39 -17.06 -47.93
N LYS A 404 -44.51 -16.32 -48.62
CA LYS A 404 -43.15 -16.05 -48.15
C LYS A 404 -43.12 -15.19 -46.89
N VAL A 405 -44.03 -14.22 -46.77
CA VAL A 405 -44.19 -13.41 -45.54
C VAL A 405 -44.63 -14.30 -44.37
N ASP A 406 -45.53 -15.24 -44.58
CA ASP A 406 -45.99 -16.15 -43.52
C ASP A 406 -44.91 -17.16 -43.11
N GLU A 407 -44.09 -17.64 -44.04
CA GLU A 407 -42.88 -18.43 -43.72
C GLU A 407 -41.89 -17.64 -42.87
N LEU A 408 -41.56 -16.41 -43.27
CA LEU A 408 -40.64 -15.55 -42.52
C LEU A 408 -41.17 -15.20 -41.12
N LYS A 409 -42.49 -15.04 -40.94
CA LYS A 409 -43.10 -14.87 -39.61
C LYS A 409 -42.89 -16.09 -38.73
N LYS A 410 -43.07 -17.30 -39.25
CA LYS A 410 -42.83 -18.55 -38.51
C LYS A 410 -41.36 -18.70 -38.12
N GLU A 411 -40.43 -18.41 -39.03
CA GLU A 411 -39.00 -18.44 -38.74
C GLU A 411 -38.62 -17.42 -37.66
N LYS A 412 -39.17 -16.21 -37.73
CA LYS A 412 -38.98 -15.18 -36.70
C LYS A 412 -39.44 -15.66 -35.32
N GLU A 413 -40.64 -16.23 -35.22
CA GLU A 413 -41.15 -16.75 -33.94
C GLU A 413 -40.28 -17.88 -33.37
N LEU A 414 -39.75 -18.77 -34.22
CA LEU A 414 -38.84 -19.84 -33.79
C LEU A 414 -37.51 -19.26 -33.28
N LEU A 415 -36.96 -18.24 -33.94
CA LEU A 415 -35.74 -17.56 -33.52
C LEU A 415 -35.94 -16.78 -32.22
N GLU A 416 -37.09 -16.13 -32.03
CA GLU A 416 -37.44 -15.44 -30.78
C GLU A 416 -37.57 -16.44 -29.62
N LYS A 417 -38.24 -17.59 -29.82
CA LYS A 417 -38.32 -18.64 -28.80
C LYS A 417 -36.93 -19.20 -28.44
N LYS A 418 -36.07 -19.40 -29.44
CA LYS A 418 -34.70 -19.87 -29.22
C LYS A 418 -33.89 -18.85 -28.43
N SER A 419 -33.91 -17.57 -28.83
CA SER A 419 -33.17 -16.51 -28.13
C SER A 419 -33.68 -16.31 -26.70
N GLU A 420 -34.98 -16.43 -26.46
CA GLU A 420 -35.55 -16.33 -25.12
C GLU A 420 -35.15 -17.53 -24.24
N SER A 421 -35.08 -18.74 -24.81
CA SER A 421 -34.59 -19.92 -24.09
C SER A 421 -33.10 -19.79 -23.70
N GLU A 422 -32.27 -19.26 -24.59
CA GLU A 422 -30.85 -18.97 -24.33
C GLU A 422 -30.69 -17.89 -23.27
N ARG A 423 -31.51 -16.82 -23.33
CA ARG A 423 -31.55 -15.77 -22.32
C ARG A 423 -31.87 -16.35 -20.94
N ARG A 424 -32.92 -17.19 -20.82
CA ARG A 424 -33.29 -17.83 -19.56
C ARG A 424 -32.19 -18.75 -19.02
N LEU A 425 -31.49 -19.49 -19.88
CA LEU A 425 -30.35 -20.31 -19.47
C LEU A 425 -29.20 -19.47 -18.91
N LEU A 426 -28.88 -18.35 -19.57
CA LEU A 426 -27.85 -17.41 -19.11
C LEU A 426 -28.23 -16.72 -17.81
N GLU A 427 -29.48 -16.27 -17.67
CA GLU A 427 -30.01 -15.68 -16.43
C GLU A 427 -29.92 -16.69 -15.27
N ASN A 428 -30.34 -17.94 -15.47
CA ASN A 428 -30.24 -19.00 -14.45
C ASN A 428 -28.79 -19.31 -14.08
N ARG A 429 -27.89 -19.41 -15.06
CA ARG A 429 -26.45 -19.62 -14.80
C ARG A 429 -25.85 -18.47 -14.01
N THR A 430 -26.21 -17.24 -14.36
CA THR A 430 -25.73 -16.04 -13.67
C THR A 430 -26.23 -16.01 -12.24
N ARG A 431 -27.51 -16.28 -12.02
CA ARG A 431 -28.11 -16.39 -10.67
C ARG A 431 -27.41 -17.45 -9.83
N ASN A 432 -27.19 -18.65 -10.36
CA ASN A 432 -26.49 -19.73 -9.64
C ASN A 432 -25.05 -19.34 -9.27
N LEU A 433 -24.33 -18.65 -10.17
CA LEU A 433 -22.98 -18.17 -9.89
C LEU A 433 -22.98 -17.07 -8.81
N PHE A 434 -23.97 -16.17 -8.84
CA PHE A 434 -24.14 -15.17 -7.78
C PHE A 434 -24.44 -15.83 -6.43
N ASP A 435 -25.35 -16.80 -6.37
CA ASP A 435 -25.70 -17.50 -5.14
C ASP A 435 -24.49 -18.28 -4.57
N LEU A 436 -23.70 -18.93 -5.43
CA LEU A 436 -22.45 -19.59 -5.03
C LEU A 436 -21.43 -18.60 -4.49
N ASN A 437 -21.29 -17.45 -5.13
CA ASN A 437 -20.37 -16.40 -4.69
C ASN A 437 -20.80 -15.88 -3.31
N VAL A 438 -22.07 -15.51 -3.13
CA VAL A 438 -22.62 -15.06 -1.84
C VAL A 438 -22.37 -16.08 -0.72
N LYS A 439 -22.63 -17.38 -0.97
CA LYS A 439 -22.35 -18.44 0.02
C LYS A 439 -20.86 -18.53 0.35
N SER A 440 -19.99 -18.40 -0.65
CA SER A 440 -18.53 -18.40 -0.43
C SER A 440 -18.09 -17.20 0.40
N THR A 441 -18.61 -16.00 0.12
CA THR A 441 -18.28 -14.79 0.88
C THR A 441 -18.77 -14.89 2.32
N GLN A 442 -19.99 -15.39 2.54
CA GLN A 442 -20.53 -15.63 3.89
C GLN A 442 -19.68 -16.63 4.67
N LYS A 443 -19.21 -17.69 4.03
CA LYS A 443 -18.31 -18.67 4.67
C LYS A 443 -16.99 -18.03 5.09
N LEU A 444 -16.36 -17.27 4.19
CA LEU A 444 -15.12 -16.55 4.48
C LEU A 444 -15.31 -15.53 5.61
N GLN A 445 -16.45 -14.84 5.63
CA GLN A 445 -16.79 -13.90 6.69
C GLN A 445 -16.96 -14.62 8.04
N GLY A 446 -17.66 -15.76 8.07
CA GLY A 446 -17.76 -16.59 9.27
C GLY A 446 -16.41 -17.10 9.77
N GLU A 447 -15.51 -17.50 8.88
CA GLU A 447 -14.13 -17.89 9.25
C GLU A 447 -13.32 -16.71 9.82
N LEU A 448 -13.48 -15.50 9.26
CA LEU A 448 -12.86 -14.29 9.78
C LEU A 448 -13.39 -13.93 11.17
N ASP A 449 -14.71 -14.02 11.37
CA ASP A 449 -15.35 -13.75 12.66
C ASP A 449 -14.88 -14.74 13.74
N LEU A 450 -14.75 -16.02 13.40
CA LEU A 450 -14.17 -17.03 14.29
C LEU A 450 -12.72 -16.69 14.69
N ARG A 451 -11.86 -16.29 13.72
CA ARG A 451 -10.48 -15.87 14.02
C ARG A 451 -10.41 -14.60 14.86
N ILE A 452 -11.39 -13.70 14.75
CA ILE A 452 -11.47 -12.50 15.60
C ILE A 452 -11.88 -12.91 17.01
N ALA A 453 -12.88 -13.79 17.15
CA ALA A 453 -13.33 -14.32 18.43
C ALA A 453 -12.20 -15.05 19.16
N GLU A 454 -11.44 -15.91 18.47
CA GLU A 454 -10.26 -16.59 19.02
C GLU A 454 -9.19 -15.58 19.50
N ARG A 455 -8.90 -14.55 18.70
CA ARG A 455 -7.95 -13.49 19.10
C ARG A 455 -8.41 -12.72 20.34
N LEU A 456 -9.70 -12.43 20.45
CA LEU A 456 -10.27 -11.77 21.63
C LEU A 456 -10.22 -12.68 22.86
N HIS A 457 -10.52 -13.96 22.69
CA HIS A 457 -10.43 -14.96 23.76
C HIS A 457 -8.99 -15.10 24.28
N ASN A 458 -8.00 -15.22 23.38
CA ASN A 458 -6.60 -15.29 23.75
C ASN A 458 -6.14 -14.02 24.49
N ARG A 459 -6.53 -12.83 24.03
CA ARG A 459 -6.27 -11.57 24.75
C ARG A 459 -6.90 -11.54 26.14
N SER A 460 -8.10 -12.08 26.29
CA SER A 460 -8.77 -12.19 27.59
C SER A 460 -8.00 -13.12 28.52
N ALA A 461 -7.58 -14.28 28.04
CA ALA A 461 -6.77 -15.23 28.80
C ALA A 461 -5.40 -14.64 29.19
N ASP A 462 -4.74 -13.94 28.28
CA ASP A 462 -3.47 -13.25 28.56
C ASP A 462 -3.64 -12.16 29.62
N ASN A 463 -4.74 -11.40 29.57
CA ASN A 463 -5.07 -10.39 30.58
C ASN A 463 -5.33 -11.02 31.96
N GLU A 464 -6.02 -12.17 32.00
CA GLU A 464 -6.26 -12.93 33.22
C GLU A 464 -4.94 -13.45 33.81
N VAL A 465 -4.06 -14.03 32.98
CA VAL A 465 -2.70 -14.45 33.38
C VAL A 465 -1.90 -13.26 33.91
N ALA A 466 -1.95 -12.10 33.25
CA ALA A 466 -1.27 -10.89 33.69
C ALA A 466 -1.83 -10.36 35.03
N SER A 467 -3.14 -10.48 35.25
CA SER A 467 -3.77 -10.12 36.53
C SER A 467 -3.36 -11.07 37.65
N LEU A 468 -3.37 -12.39 37.40
CA LEU A 468 -2.89 -13.40 38.35
C LEU A 468 -1.41 -13.21 38.69
N ARG A 469 -0.56 -12.90 37.70
CA ARG A 469 0.86 -12.57 37.92
C ARG A 469 1.02 -11.34 38.81
N ARG A 470 0.24 -10.27 38.59
CA ARG A 470 0.24 -9.08 39.45
C ARG A 470 -0.16 -9.42 40.88
N ARG A 471 -1.24 -10.17 41.05
CA ARG A 471 -1.70 -10.61 42.37
C ARG A 471 -0.67 -11.49 43.08
N ASN A 472 0.00 -12.39 42.36
CA ASN A 472 1.08 -13.20 42.93
C ASN A 472 2.28 -12.35 43.37
N LEU A 473 2.66 -11.33 42.60
CA LEU A 473 3.71 -10.39 42.99
C LEU A 473 3.32 -9.59 44.24
N GLU A 474 2.07 -9.13 44.34
CA GLU A 474 1.56 -8.47 45.55
C GLU A 474 1.59 -9.40 46.77
N LEU A 475 1.14 -10.66 46.62
CA LEU A 475 1.19 -11.65 47.70
C LEU A 475 2.62 -11.96 48.13
N LEU A 476 3.55 -12.11 47.19
CA LEU A 476 4.98 -12.26 47.50
C LEU A 476 5.53 -11.04 48.24
N GLY A 477 5.14 -9.82 47.83
CA GLY A 477 5.49 -8.59 48.54
C GLY A 477 4.95 -8.55 49.97
N GLN A 478 3.71 -9.01 50.18
CA GLN A 478 3.11 -9.13 51.52
C GLN A 478 3.84 -10.17 52.38
N ILE A 479 4.22 -11.32 51.82
CA ILE A 479 5.01 -12.34 52.51
C ILE A 479 6.36 -11.77 52.95
N ASN A 480 7.08 -11.11 52.03
CA ASN A 480 8.36 -10.49 52.35
C ASN A 480 8.22 -9.43 53.46
N ALA A 481 7.17 -8.59 53.41
CA ALA A 481 6.91 -7.60 54.44
C ALA A 481 6.59 -8.24 55.80
N LEU A 482 5.86 -9.37 55.83
CA LEU A 482 5.60 -10.12 57.06
C LEU A 482 6.87 -10.77 57.60
N ASP A 483 7.74 -11.30 56.74
CA ASP A 483 9.03 -11.86 57.14
C ASP A 483 9.96 -10.76 57.69
N GLU A 484 10.01 -9.58 57.07
CA GLU A 484 10.72 -8.41 57.59
C GLU A 484 10.17 -7.96 58.94
N GLN A 485 8.84 -7.89 59.09
CA GLN A 485 8.20 -7.58 60.38
C GLN A 485 8.53 -8.62 61.45
N LYS A 486 8.52 -9.91 61.09
CA LYS A 486 8.88 -11.01 61.99
C LYS A 486 10.35 -10.92 62.41
N MET A 487 11.27 -10.70 61.47
CA MET A 487 12.69 -10.50 61.77
C MET A 487 12.93 -9.26 62.63
N ALA A 488 12.22 -8.16 62.37
CA ALA A 488 12.28 -6.96 63.19
C ALA A 488 11.71 -7.20 64.61
N ALA A 489 10.65 -7.99 64.74
CA ALA A 489 10.09 -8.39 66.02
C ALA A 489 11.07 -9.31 66.79
N GLU A 490 11.67 -10.30 66.13
CA GLU A 490 12.70 -11.17 66.71
C GLU A 490 13.93 -10.37 67.17
N ASN A 491 14.40 -9.41 66.39
CA ASN A 491 15.50 -8.52 66.77
C ASN A 491 15.15 -7.65 67.98
N LYS A 492 13.94 -7.07 68.02
CA LYS A 492 13.45 -6.32 69.20
C LYS A 492 13.37 -7.22 70.45
N LEU A 493 12.95 -8.47 70.28
CA LEU A 493 12.84 -9.44 71.37
C LEU A 493 14.23 -9.82 71.90
N ARG A 494 15.20 -10.09 71.00
CA ARG A 494 16.61 -10.32 71.35
C ARG A 494 17.24 -9.11 72.06
N ASP A 495 16.94 -7.88 71.62
CA ASP A 495 17.43 -6.67 72.28
C ASP A 495 16.78 -6.45 73.66
N ALA A 496 15.51 -6.81 73.83
CA ALA A 496 14.84 -6.80 75.12
C ALA A 496 15.43 -7.83 76.09
N GLU A 497 15.75 -9.04 75.61
CA GLU A 497 16.46 -10.08 76.38
C GLU A 497 17.89 -9.66 76.75
N ARG A 498 18.63 -9.00 75.84
CA ARG A 498 19.94 -8.43 76.16
C ARG A 498 19.83 -7.37 77.25
N LYS A 499 18.84 -6.47 77.16
CA LYS A 499 18.59 -5.44 78.18
C LYS A 499 18.16 -6.03 79.53
N SER A 500 17.39 -7.12 79.55
CA SER A 500 17.00 -7.81 80.79
C SER A 500 18.21 -8.49 81.44
N ARG A 501 19.06 -9.19 80.66
CA ARG A 501 20.32 -9.80 81.15
C ARG A 501 21.30 -8.77 81.73
N VAL A 502 21.42 -7.60 81.10
CA VAL A 502 22.25 -6.48 81.63
C VAL A 502 21.69 -5.94 82.95
N ARG A 503 20.37 -5.79 83.07
CA ARG A 503 19.72 -5.39 84.33
C ARG A 503 19.88 -6.45 85.44
N GLU A 504 19.85 -7.72 85.09
CA GLU A 504 20.02 -8.83 86.04
C GLU A 504 21.48 -8.97 86.52
N GLY A 505 22.46 -8.78 85.62
CA GLY A 505 23.88 -8.66 85.98
C GLY A 505 24.21 -7.42 86.84
N SER A 506 23.46 -6.33 86.66
CA SER A 506 23.58 -5.11 87.46
C SER A 506 22.99 -5.26 88.86
N ARG A 507 21.96 -6.10 89.05
CA ARG A 507 21.40 -6.45 90.36
C ARG A 507 22.32 -7.39 91.16
N LYS A 508 23.05 -8.30 90.51
CA LYS A 508 24.04 -9.18 91.18
C LYS A 508 25.32 -8.48 91.67
N ARG A 509 25.59 -7.23 91.26
CA ARG A 509 26.73 -6.42 91.75
C ARG A 509 26.38 -5.45 92.89
N ARG A 510 25.14 -5.47 93.39
CA ARG A 510 24.66 -4.61 94.49
C ARG A 510 24.05 -5.41 95.67
N GLY A 511 24.28 -6.71 95.71
CA GLY A 511 23.94 -7.57 96.86
C GLY A 511 25.15 -7.78 97.73
#